data_AF-A0A1E9PFM7-F1
#
_entry.id   AF-A0A1E9PFM7-F1
#
_cell.length_a   1.000
_cell.length_b   1.000
_cell.length_c   1.000
_cell.angle_alpha   90.00
_cell.angle_beta   90.00
_cell.angle_gamma   90.00
#
_symmetry.space_group_name_H-M   'P 1'
#
loop_
_entity.id
_entity.type
_entity.pdbx_description
1 polymer ?
#
loop_
_entity_poly.entity_id
_entity_poly.type
_entity_poly.pdbx_seq_one_letter_code
_entity_poly.pdbx_strand_id
1 'polypeptide(L)'
;MKKALLFLTSLALLAGCQSNDQNAEADQSNSATTSVQEKQNDTDLKDVGNAPLENVGEFTTRNGAKATLLAIHKPEGQQDIAENISVSVNAVKIVELSDIEKDSLYDVTGYQNGDKIIQVNYTFDNQTDSQIDNIGMPKIVTSSGEQISPTNLIGDHTALPKAKVDTGFFEKIKDTDISGITLNWELFINEPEFQKLPSNPLEINF
;
A
#
# COMPACT_ATOMS: atom_id res chain seq x y z
N MET A 1 67.09 23.63 -0.02
CA MET A 1 67.37 24.37 -1.27
C MET A 1 66.46 23.76 -2.34
N LYS A 2 65.48 24.36 -3.02
CA LYS A 2 65.00 25.72 -3.35
C LYS A 2 63.46 25.68 -3.11
N LYS A 3 62.75 26.54 -2.36
CA LYS A 3 62.38 27.97 -2.50
C LYS A 3 61.76 28.39 -3.86
N ALA A 4 60.64 29.13 -3.73
CA ALA A 4 59.98 30.06 -4.67
C ALA A 4 58.90 29.44 -5.60
N LEU A 5 57.73 30.04 -5.87
CA LEU A 5 57.10 31.30 -5.44
C LEU A 5 55.61 31.28 -5.84
N LEU A 6 54.81 32.04 -5.11
CA LEU A 6 53.38 32.31 -5.28
C LEU A 6 53.07 33.44 -6.30
N PHE A 7 51.78 33.51 -6.68
CA PHE A 7 50.95 34.67 -7.10
C PHE A 7 50.95 35.19 -8.56
N LEU A 8 49.76 35.18 -9.19
CA LEU A 8 49.01 36.37 -9.66
C LEU A 8 47.63 35.93 -10.23
N THR A 9 46.54 35.96 -9.45
CA THR A 9 45.45 36.95 -9.47
C THR A 9 45.20 37.69 -10.79
N SER A 10 44.01 37.46 -11.37
CA SER A 10 43.19 38.51 -11.99
C SER A 10 41.73 38.34 -11.55
N LEU A 11 41.31 39.25 -10.68
CA LEU A 11 39.92 39.61 -10.40
C LEU A 11 39.36 40.31 -11.63
N ALA A 12 38.20 39.85 -12.12
CA ALA A 12 37.25 40.72 -12.82
C ALA A 12 36.05 40.90 -11.88
N LEU A 13 35.84 42.14 -11.46
CA LEU A 13 34.79 42.59 -10.55
C LEU A 13 33.43 42.70 -11.28
N LEU A 14 32.40 42.18 -10.61
CA LEU A 14 31.02 42.68 -10.43
C LEU A 14 30.42 43.63 -11.49
N ALA A 15 29.22 43.30 -12.00
CA ALA A 15 27.96 43.83 -11.48
C ALA A 15 26.77 43.47 -12.39
N GLY A 16 25.68 42.98 -11.79
CA GLY A 16 24.41 42.76 -12.48
C GLY A 16 23.46 41.83 -11.75
N CYS A 17 23.10 42.15 -10.49
CA CYS A 17 21.91 41.55 -9.88
C CYS A 17 20.68 42.25 -10.46
N GLN A 18 19.83 41.52 -11.18
CA GLN A 18 18.40 41.80 -11.17
C GLN A 18 17.61 40.49 -11.25
N SER A 19 16.75 40.35 -10.25
CA SER A 19 15.88 39.23 -9.91
C SER A 19 14.88 38.84 -11.00
N ASN A 20 14.71 37.54 -11.25
CA ASN A 20 13.43 36.83 -11.00
C ASN A 20 13.56 35.32 -11.28
N ASP A 21 13.22 34.55 -10.25
CA ASP A 21 12.52 33.25 -10.22
C ASP A 21 12.95 32.05 -11.09
N GLN A 22 13.47 31.06 -10.35
CA GLN A 22 13.04 29.66 -10.26
C GLN A 22 13.52 28.61 -11.28
N ASN A 23 14.35 27.73 -10.70
CA ASN A 23 14.37 26.27 -10.77
C ASN A 23 14.80 25.58 -12.06
N ALA A 24 16.05 25.11 -11.98
CA ALA A 24 16.49 23.86 -12.57
C ALA A 24 15.99 22.68 -11.70
N GLU A 25 15.34 21.71 -12.32
CA GLU A 25 15.13 20.33 -11.85
C GLU A 25 15.09 19.49 -13.15
N ALA A 26 16.18 18.82 -13.51
CA ALA A 26 16.49 17.45 -13.13
C ALA A 26 15.35 16.51 -13.54
N ASP A 27 15.49 15.94 -14.74
CA ASP A 27 14.63 14.90 -15.32
C ASP A 27 14.42 13.75 -14.33
N GLN A 28 13.26 13.75 -13.68
CA GLN A 28 12.71 12.58 -13.02
C GLN A 28 12.19 11.64 -14.11
N SER A 29 12.92 10.55 -14.32
CA SER A 29 12.47 9.37 -15.07
C SER A 29 11.21 8.80 -14.44
N ASN A 30 10.05 9.26 -14.91
CA ASN A 30 8.75 8.70 -14.58
C ASN A 30 8.59 7.37 -15.35
N SER A 31 8.98 6.26 -14.71
CA SER A 31 8.70 4.92 -15.23
C SER A 31 7.21 4.67 -15.05
N ALA A 32 6.44 4.83 -16.13
CA ALA A 32 5.05 4.40 -16.18
C ALA A 32 4.99 2.86 -16.05
N THR A 33 4.72 2.38 -14.84
CA THR A 33 4.55 0.96 -14.52
C THR A 33 3.25 0.46 -15.15
N THR A 34 3.34 -0.57 -15.99
CA THR A 34 2.17 -1.19 -16.62
C THR A 34 1.49 -2.08 -15.57
N SER A 35 0.33 -1.64 -15.11
CA SER A 35 -0.47 -2.29 -14.08
C SER A 35 -1.55 -3.12 -14.78
N VAL A 36 -1.73 -4.40 -14.41
CA VAL A 36 -2.83 -5.24 -14.94
C VAL A 36 -4.01 -5.11 -13.98
N GLN A 37 -5.06 -4.44 -14.45
CA GLN A 37 -6.37 -4.41 -13.81
C GLN A 37 -7.29 -5.36 -14.56
N GLU A 38 -7.83 -6.36 -13.86
CA GLU A 38 -8.90 -7.20 -14.40
C GLU A 38 -10.21 -6.86 -13.69
N LYS A 39 -11.27 -6.60 -14.47
CA LYS A 39 -12.64 -6.38 -14.00
C LYS A 39 -13.56 -7.46 -14.58
N GLN A 40 -14.54 -7.91 -13.81
CA GLN A 40 -15.41 -9.01 -14.21
C GLN A 40 -16.26 -8.64 -15.43
N ASN A 41 -16.10 -9.40 -16.51
CA ASN A 41 -17.07 -9.53 -17.58
C ASN A 41 -17.89 -10.82 -17.36
N ASP A 42 -19.17 -10.72 -17.65
CA ASP A 42 -20.25 -11.51 -17.07
C ASP A 42 -20.39 -12.95 -17.61
N THR A 43 -19.39 -13.85 -17.50
CA THR A 43 -19.64 -15.25 -18.00
C THR A 43 -18.88 -16.48 -17.49
N ASP A 44 -17.90 -16.47 -16.59
CA ASP A 44 -17.36 -17.76 -16.07
C ASP A 44 -17.00 -17.71 -14.57
N LEU A 45 -17.99 -18.02 -13.73
CA LEU A 45 -17.75 -18.26 -12.31
C LEU A 45 -17.04 -19.61 -12.10
N LYS A 46 -15.95 -19.61 -11.36
CA LYS A 46 -15.14 -20.82 -11.12
C LYS A 46 -14.94 -21.05 -9.62
N ASP A 47 -15.43 -22.18 -9.12
CA ASP A 47 -15.13 -22.62 -7.76
C ASP A 47 -13.66 -23.05 -7.67
N VAL A 48 -12.90 -22.42 -6.78
CA VAL A 48 -11.50 -22.79 -6.50
C VAL A 48 -11.36 -23.58 -5.19
N GLY A 49 -12.47 -23.94 -4.57
CA GLY A 49 -12.54 -24.66 -3.30
C GLY A 49 -11.80 -23.90 -2.22
N ASN A 50 -10.69 -24.47 -1.74
CA ASN A 50 -9.88 -23.87 -0.69
C ASN A 50 -8.65 -23.10 -1.21
N ALA A 51 -8.46 -22.95 -2.51
CA ALA A 51 -7.33 -22.19 -3.05
C ALA A 51 -7.55 -20.66 -2.92
N PRO A 52 -6.48 -19.84 -2.95
CA PRO A 52 -6.60 -18.39 -3.05
C PRO A 52 -7.34 -17.95 -4.32
N LEU A 53 -8.11 -16.87 -4.21
CA LEU A 53 -8.78 -16.23 -5.34
C LEU A 53 -7.76 -15.41 -6.14
N GLU A 54 -7.36 -15.86 -7.32
CA GLU A 54 -6.27 -15.23 -8.09
C GLU A 54 -6.72 -14.65 -9.44
N ASN A 55 -7.85 -15.12 -9.96
CA ASN A 55 -8.41 -14.67 -11.24
C ASN A 55 -9.85 -14.18 -11.04
N VAL A 56 -10.22 -13.12 -11.74
CA VAL A 56 -11.58 -12.57 -11.65
C VAL A 56 -12.63 -13.61 -12.06
N GLY A 57 -13.76 -13.65 -11.34
CA GLY A 57 -14.80 -14.66 -11.48
C GLY A 57 -14.54 -15.94 -10.67
N GLU A 58 -13.35 -16.11 -10.09
CA GLU A 58 -13.14 -17.19 -9.11
C GLU A 58 -13.95 -16.94 -7.84
N PHE A 59 -14.47 -18.01 -7.23
CA PHE A 59 -15.13 -17.95 -5.95
C PHE A 59 -14.72 -19.10 -5.03
N THR A 60 -14.90 -18.89 -3.73
CA THR A 60 -14.70 -19.89 -2.67
C THR A 60 -15.86 -19.81 -1.69
N THR A 61 -16.27 -20.95 -1.13
CA THR A 61 -17.26 -21.00 -0.06
C THR A 61 -16.60 -21.45 1.23
N ARG A 62 -16.53 -20.56 2.22
CA ARG A 62 -15.90 -20.81 3.52
C ARG A 62 -16.65 -20.08 4.62
N ASN A 63 -16.62 -20.67 5.83
CA ASN A 63 -17.23 -20.09 7.02
C ASN A 63 -18.70 -19.67 6.81
N GLY A 64 -19.45 -20.46 6.04
CA GLY A 64 -20.86 -20.20 5.74
C GLY A 64 -21.11 -19.02 4.80
N ALA A 65 -20.15 -18.59 3.98
CA ALA A 65 -20.38 -17.58 2.94
C ALA A 65 -19.60 -17.90 1.67
N LYS A 66 -20.16 -17.48 0.53
CA LYS A 66 -19.49 -17.48 -0.77
C LYS A 66 -18.82 -16.13 -1.00
N ALA A 67 -17.52 -16.15 -1.28
CA ALA A 67 -16.71 -14.99 -1.62
C ALA A 67 -16.30 -15.07 -3.10
N THR A 68 -16.72 -14.09 -3.91
CA THR A 68 -16.45 -14.02 -5.36
C THR A 68 -15.50 -12.87 -5.68
N LEU A 69 -14.44 -13.13 -6.44
CA LEU A 69 -13.48 -12.09 -6.84
C LEU A 69 -14.01 -11.28 -8.01
N LEU A 70 -14.33 -10.00 -7.78
CA LEU A 70 -14.85 -9.10 -8.80
C LEU A 70 -13.75 -8.34 -9.55
N ALA A 71 -12.69 -8.00 -8.83
CA ALA A 71 -11.54 -7.28 -9.38
C ALA A 71 -10.27 -7.65 -8.62
N ILE A 72 -9.15 -7.64 -9.35
CA ILE A 72 -7.82 -7.79 -8.77
C ILE A 72 -6.85 -6.84 -9.46
N HIS A 73 -6.00 -6.23 -8.65
CA HIS A 73 -4.92 -5.39 -9.09
C HIS A 73 -3.63 -5.83 -8.39
N LYS A 74 -2.56 -6.01 -9.15
CA LYS A 74 -1.23 -6.42 -8.67
C LYS A 74 -0.22 -5.34 -9.06
N PRO A 75 -0.04 -4.29 -8.24
CA PRO A 75 0.95 -3.26 -8.53
C PRO A 75 2.36 -3.85 -8.46
N GLU A 76 3.25 -3.36 -9.32
CA GLU A 76 4.64 -3.81 -9.30
C GLU A 76 5.51 -2.89 -8.44
N GLY A 77 6.55 -3.49 -7.84
CA GLY A 77 7.62 -2.76 -7.17
C GLY A 77 7.51 -2.69 -5.64
N GLN A 78 8.45 -1.95 -5.07
CA GLN A 78 8.60 -1.69 -3.65
C GLN A 78 8.68 -0.17 -3.48
N GLN A 79 7.92 0.36 -2.53
CA GLN A 79 7.82 1.81 -2.29
C GLN A 79 8.28 2.11 -0.87
N ASP A 80 9.18 3.08 -0.74
CA ASP A 80 9.65 3.55 0.57
C ASP A 80 8.55 4.40 1.21
N ILE A 81 8.09 3.97 2.39
CA ILE A 81 7.07 4.71 3.16
C ILE A 81 7.69 5.46 4.34
N ALA A 82 8.91 5.12 4.74
CA ALA A 82 9.71 5.86 5.72
C ALA A 82 11.19 5.49 5.54
N GLU A 83 12.09 6.15 6.27
CA GLU A 83 13.53 5.85 6.20
C GLU A 83 13.80 4.38 6.58
N ASN A 84 14.43 3.62 5.68
CA ASN A 84 14.72 2.19 5.82
C ASN A 84 13.46 1.31 6.03
N ILE A 85 12.29 1.76 5.56
CA ILE A 85 11.03 1.04 5.64
C ILE A 85 10.30 1.14 4.32
N SER A 86 9.94 -0.01 3.75
CA SER A 86 9.25 -0.06 2.47
C SER A 86 8.18 -1.13 2.41
N VAL A 87 7.28 -0.95 1.45
CA VAL A 87 6.13 -1.81 1.25
C VAL A 87 6.05 -2.25 -0.21
N SER A 88 5.85 -3.54 -0.42
CA SER A 88 5.47 -4.12 -1.72
C SER A 88 4.03 -4.60 -1.64
N VAL A 89 3.12 -3.98 -2.39
CA VAL A 89 1.72 -4.42 -2.40
C VAL A 89 1.59 -5.59 -3.36
N ASN A 90 1.23 -6.75 -2.82
CA ASN A 90 1.16 -8.00 -3.56
C ASN A 90 -0.15 -8.11 -4.36
N ALA A 91 -1.26 -7.68 -3.76
CA ALA A 91 -2.56 -7.63 -4.41
C ALA A 91 -3.53 -6.70 -3.69
N VAL A 92 -4.35 -6.00 -4.48
CA VAL A 92 -5.60 -5.35 -4.05
C VAL A 92 -6.75 -6.10 -4.72
N LYS A 93 -7.65 -6.67 -3.92
CA LYS A 93 -8.78 -7.49 -4.37
C LYS A 93 -10.10 -6.83 -3.96
N ILE A 94 -11.09 -6.84 -4.84
CA ILE A 94 -12.48 -6.52 -4.52
C ILE A 94 -13.28 -7.82 -4.56
N VAL A 95 -13.87 -8.17 -3.42
CA VAL A 95 -14.57 -9.44 -3.22
C VAL A 95 -16.02 -9.16 -2.84
N GLU A 96 -16.96 -9.86 -3.45
CA GLU A 96 -18.38 -9.82 -3.09
C GLU A 96 -18.74 -11.02 -2.23
N LEU A 97 -19.45 -10.78 -1.13
CA LEU A 97 -20.04 -11.82 -0.31
C LEU A 97 -21.46 -12.15 -0.76
N SER A 98 -21.78 -13.42 -0.81
CA SER A 98 -23.09 -13.97 -1.16
C SER A 98 -23.33 -15.27 -0.39
N ASP A 99 -24.55 -15.79 -0.46
CA ASP A 99 -24.95 -17.04 0.17
C ASP A 99 -24.54 -17.13 1.66
N ILE A 100 -24.62 -16.01 2.39
CA ILE A 100 -24.28 -15.96 3.81
C ILE A 100 -25.32 -16.75 4.60
N GLU A 101 -24.86 -17.84 5.21
CA GLU A 101 -25.62 -18.67 6.12
C GLU A 101 -25.89 -17.91 7.43
N LYS A 102 -27.08 -18.12 7.97
CA LYS A 102 -27.48 -17.57 9.27
C LYS A 102 -26.57 -18.12 10.38
N ASP A 103 -26.22 -17.27 11.35
CA ASP A 103 -25.34 -17.56 12.48
C ASP A 103 -23.89 -17.94 12.07
N SER A 104 -23.52 -17.73 10.80
CA SER A 104 -22.14 -17.87 10.32
C SER A 104 -21.25 -16.74 10.83
N LEU A 105 -19.92 -16.88 10.71
CA LEU A 105 -18.98 -15.84 11.12
C LEU A 105 -19.30 -14.50 10.46
N TYR A 106 -19.66 -14.49 9.19
CA TYR A 106 -19.99 -13.29 8.44
C TYR A 106 -21.31 -12.66 8.91
N ASP A 107 -22.34 -13.46 9.17
CA ASP A 107 -23.62 -12.98 9.71
C ASP A 107 -23.45 -12.33 11.10
N VAL A 108 -22.73 -13.00 12.02
CA VAL A 108 -22.52 -12.48 13.38
C VAL A 108 -21.61 -11.25 13.43
N THR A 109 -20.74 -11.07 12.42
CA THR A 109 -19.90 -9.88 12.28
C THR A 109 -20.58 -8.77 11.46
N GLY A 110 -21.83 -8.96 11.04
CA GLY A 110 -22.66 -7.93 10.42
C GLY A 110 -22.50 -7.77 8.92
N TYR A 111 -21.85 -8.72 8.23
CA TYR A 111 -21.82 -8.77 6.79
C TYR A 111 -23.15 -9.28 6.22
N GLN A 112 -23.52 -8.76 5.06
CA GLN A 112 -24.76 -9.05 4.36
C GLN A 112 -24.49 -9.51 2.93
N ASN A 113 -25.44 -10.26 2.34
CA ASN A 113 -25.35 -10.63 0.93
C ASN A 113 -25.29 -9.37 0.04
N GLY A 114 -24.34 -9.37 -0.90
CA GLY A 114 -24.04 -8.23 -1.76
C GLY A 114 -23.04 -7.24 -1.16
N ASP A 115 -22.61 -7.42 0.10
CA ASP A 115 -21.52 -6.62 0.65
C ASP A 115 -20.24 -6.87 -0.13
N LYS A 116 -19.51 -5.78 -0.37
CA LYS A 116 -18.22 -5.81 -1.03
C LYS A 116 -17.12 -5.50 -0.03
N ILE A 117 -16.01 -6.19 -0.21
CA ILE A 117 -14.84 -6.13 0.66
C ILE A 117 -13.64 -5.76 -0.19
N ILE A 118 -12.85 -4.80 0.28
CA ILE A 118 -11.48 -4.60 -0.20
C ILE A 118 -10.55 -5.46 0.63
N GLN A 119 -9.73 -6.27 -0.03
CA GLN A 119 -8.65 -7.03 0.61
C GLN A 119 -7.32 -6.55 0.04
N VAL A 120 -6.37 -6.19 0.91
CA VAL A 120 -5.04 -5.76 0.50
C VAL A 120 -4.02 -6.66 1.18
N ASN A 121 -3.16 -7.28 0.37
CA ASN A 121 -2.02 -8.05 0.84
C ASN A 121 -0.74 -7.34 0.42
N TYR A 122 0.21 -7.24 1.34
CA TYR A 122 1.49 -6.58 1.10
C TYR A 122 2.60 -7.19 1.96
N THR A 123 3.83 -7.00 1.50
CA THR A 123 5.04 -7.32 2.23
C THR A 123 5.59 -6.02 2.81
N PHE A 124 5.71 -5.97 4.14
CA PHE A 124 6.35 -4.88 4.86
C PHE A 124 7.83 -5.23 5.10
N ASP A 125 8.73 -4.35 4.70
CA ASP A 125 10.17 -4.54 4.78
C ASP A 125 10.77 -3.56 5.79
N ASN A 126 11.15 -4.07 6.96
CA ASN A 126 11.79 -3.29 8.02
C ASN A 126 13.31 -3.48 7.95
N GLN A 127 14.01 -2.49 7.39
CA GLN A 127 15.47 -2.45 7.37
C GLN A 127 16.06 -1.59 8.48
N THR A 128 15.28 -1.20 9.49
CA THR A 128 15.77 -0.52 10.70
C THR A 128 16.38 -1.52 11.69
N ASP A 129 17.02 -1.00 12.74
CA ASP A 129 17.52 -1.81 13.87
C ASP A 129 16.47 -1.97 14.99
N SER A 130 15.26 -1.44 14.78
CA SER A 130 14.18 -1.44 15.77
C SER A 130 12.98 -2.27 15.31
N GLN A 131 12.23 -2.82 16.27
CA GLN A 131 10.93 -3.41 15.98
C GLN A 131 9.93 -2.30 15.64
N ILE A 132 9.08 -2.57 14.64
CA ILE A 132 7.99 -1.68 14.25
C ILE A 132 6.65 -2.38 14.47
N ASP A 133 5.75 -1.71 15.19
CA ASP A 133 4.39 -2.19 15.44
C ASP A 133 3.36 -1.48 14.56
N ASN A 134 2.15 -2.04 14.53
CA ASN A 134 1.00 -1.54 13.78
C ASN A 134 1.19 -1.54 12.26
N ILE A 135 2.07 -2.38 11.73
CA ILE A 135 2.34 -2.45 10.29
C ILE A 135 1.11 -2.87 9.50
N GLY A 136 0.19 -3.62 10.12
CA GLY A 136 -1.04 -4.17 9.53
C GLY A 136 -2.21 -3.20 9.41
N MET A 137 -2.14 -2.01 10.03
CA MET A 137 -3.30 -1.13 10.23
C MET A 137 -3.14 0.26 9.57
N PRO A 138 -2.91 0.36 8.25
CA PRO A 138 -2.94 1.65 7.58
C PRO A 138 -4.38 2.18 7.55
N LYS A 139 -4.56 3.49 7.75
CA LYS A 139 -5.80 4.18 7.37
C LYS A 139 -5.90 4.20 5.85
N ILE A 140 -7.05 3.79 5.32
CA ILE A 140 -7.31 3.71 3.89
C ILE A 140 -8.18 4.89 3.49
N VAL A 141 -7.83 5.54 2.38
CA VAL A 141 -8.69 6.51 1.70
C VAL A 141 -8.93 5.99 0.29
N THR A 142 -10.19 5.73 -0.08
CA THR A 142 -10.52 5.32 -1.45
C THR A 142 -10.55 6.53 -2.39
N SER A 143 -10.50 6.29 -3.70
CA SER A 143 -10.67 7.35 -4.71
C SER A 143 -12.03 8.06 -4.64
N SER A 144 -13.05 7.45 -4.02
CA SER A 144 -14.35 8.08 -3.75
C SER A 144 -14.37 8.94 -2.48
N GLY A 145 -13.27 8.95 -1.72
CA GLY A 145 -13.13 9.68 -0.46
C GLY A 145 -13.64 8.93 0.77
N GLU A 146 -14.02 7.65 0.63
CA GLU A 146 -14.34 6.79 1.78
C GLU A 146 -13.08 6.58 2.63
N GLN A 147 -13.22 6.77 3.95
CA GLN A 147 -12.13 6.54 4.90
C GLN A 147 -12.43 5.29 5.72
N ILE A 148 -11.45 4.40 5.80
CA ILE A 148 -11.60 3.10 6.44
C ILE A 148 -10.42 2.88 7.39
N SER A 149 -10.74 2.41 8.60
CA SER A 149 -9.75 1.98 9.59
C SER A 149 -9.83 0.46 9.71
N PRO A 150 -8.81 -0.29 9.25
CA PRO A 150 -8.83 -1.73 9.32
C PRO A 150 -8.92 -2.27 10.74
N THR A 151 -9.79 -3.23 10.91
CA THR A 151 -10.04 -4.02 12.11
C THR A 151 -9.88 -5.52 11.84
N ASN A 152 -10.04 -5.96 10.59
CA ASN A 152 -9.82 -7.34 10.19
C ASN A 152 -8.47 -7.46 9.50
N LEU A 153 -7.51 -8.03 10.23
CA LEU A 153 -6.11 -8.06 9.84
C LEU A 153 -5.68 -9.47 9.40
N ILE A 154 -4.68 -9.53 8.52
CA ILE A 154 -4.12 -10.76 7.95
C ILE A 154 -2.65 -10.86 8.32
N GLY A 155 -2.21 -12.01 8.82
CA GLY A 155 -0.79 -12.25 9.15
C GLY A 155 -0.34 -11.54 10.42
N ASP A 156 0.97 -11.28 10.52
CA ASP A 156 1.55 -10.59 11.67
C ASP A 156 1.47 -9.06 11.51
N HIS A 157 1.44 -8.32 12.62
CA HIS A 157 1.29 -6.85 12.63
C HIS A 157 2.47 -6.14 13.31
N THR A 158 3.57 -6.87 13.46
CA THR A 158 4.84 -6.40 13.98
C THR A 158 5.95 -6.87 13.06
N ALA A 159 6.87 -5.97 12.71
CA ALA A 159 8.08 -6.28 11.95
C ALA A 159 9.31 -6.17 12.85
N LEU A 160 10.00 -7.30 13.05
CA LEU A 160 11.28 -7.33 13.74
C LEU A 160 12.36 -6.55 12.98
N PRO A 161 13.47 -6.14 13.65
CA PRO A 161 14.61 -5.54 12.98
C PRO A 161 15.12 -6.41 11.81
N LYS A 162 15.43 -5.78 10.68
CA LYS A 162 15.97 -6.43 9.46
C LYS A 162 15.11 -7.58 8.93
N ALA A 163 13.79 -7.50 9.07
CA ALA A 163 12.86 -8.55 8.69
C ALA A 163 11.81 -8.06 7.69
N LYS A 164 11.33 -9.02 6.87
CA LYS A 164 10.16 -8.85 6.01
C LYS A 164 8.98 -9.59 6.62
N VAL A 165 7.80 -9.00 6.53
CA VAL A 165 6.55 -9.58 7.02
C VAL A 165 5.49 -9.48 5.93
N ASP A 166 4.92 -10.63 5.56
CA ASP A 166 3.73 -10.67 4.72
C ASP A 166 2.50 -10.47 5.61
N THR A 167 1.73 -9.44 5.30
CA THR A 167 0.60 -9.00 6.10
C THR A 167 -0.49 -8.43 5.20
N GLY A 168 -1.57 -7.97 5.79
CA GLY A 168 -2.67 -7.38 5.05
C GLY A 168 -3.87 -7.07 5.93
N PHE A 169 -4.95 -6.71 5.26
CA PHE A 169 -6.24 -6.49 5.89
C PHE A 169 -7.34 -6.76 4.89
N PHE A 170 -8.57 -6.85 5.39
CA PHE A 170 -9.76 -6.78 4.56
C PHE A 170 -10.85 -5.97 5.27
N GLU A 171 -11.60 -5.17 4.53
CA GLU A 171 -12.66 -4.35 5.10
C GLU A 171 -13.83 -4.19 4.15
N LYS A 172 -15.03 -4.06 4.73
CA LYS A 172 -16.23 -3.69 3.98
C LYS A 172 -16.04 -2.30 3.36
N ILE A 173 -16.40 -2.17 2.08
CA ILE A 173 -16.43 -0.89 1.36
C ILE A 173 -17.87 -0.55 0.96
N LYS A 174 -18.20 0.74 0.94
CA LYS A 174 -19.52 1.21 0.48
C LYS A 174 -19.53 1.47 -1.02
N ASP A 175 -18.47 2.10 -1.51
CA ASP A 175 -18.31 2.39 -2.93
C ASP A 175 -17.37 1.38 -3.57
N THR A 176 -17.81 0.82 -4.68
CA THR A 176 -17.11 -0.26 -5.37
C THR A 176 -16.61 0.18 -6.73
N ASP A 177 -17.03 1.36 -7.18
CA ASP A 177 -16.45 2.03 -8.34
C ASP A 177 -15.28 2.91 -7.90
N ILE A 178 -14.30 2.26 -7.27
CA ILE A 178 -13.05 2.88 -6.87
C ILE A 178 -11.99 2.60 -7.95
N SER A 179 -11.13 3.57 -8.19
CA SER A 179 -10.01 3.52 -9.15
C SER A 179 -8.65 3.62 -8.46
N GLY A 180 -8.66 3.58 -7.12
CA GLY A 180 -7.44 3.66 -6.34
C GLY A 180 -7.72 3.75 -4.84
N ILE A 181 -6.65 3.54 -4.09
CA ILE A 181 -6.61 3.71 -2.65
C ILE A 181 -5.30 4.40 -2.23
N THR A 182 -5.35 5.11 -1.13
CA THR A 182 -4.18 5.63 -0.42
C THR A 182 -4.07 4.96 0.94
N LEU A 183 -2.92 4.36 1.22
CA LEU A 183 -2.61 3.74 2.51
C LEU A 183 -1.76 4.70 3.36
N ASN A 184 -2.19 4.97 4.58
CA ASN A 184 -1.55 5.89 5.51
C ASN A 184 -1.23 5.16 6.82
N TRP A 185 0.05 4.87 7.07
CA TRP A 185 0.45 4.16 8.29
C TRP A 185 0.70 5.11 9.46
N GLU A 186 0.30 4.68 10.66
CA GLU A 186 0.81 5.23 11.91
C GLU A 186 1.77 4.21 12.53
N LEU A 187 3.05 4.34 12.19
CA LEU A 187 4.09 3.41 12.62
C LEU A 187 4.70 3.84 13.95
N PHE A 188 5.02 2.85 14.79
CA PHE A 188 5.64 3.07 16.09
C PHE A 188 6.83 2.15 16.29
N ILE A 189 7.91 2.70 16.81
CA ILE A 189 9.03 1.96 17.40
C ILE A 189 8.79 1.89 18.90
N ASN A 190 8.99 0.72 19.51
CA ASN A 190 8.82 0.54 20.95
C ASN A 190 10.13 0.59 21.75
N GLU A 191 11.29 0.43 21.10
CA GLU A 191 12.59 0.31 21.76
C GLU A 191 13.65 1.13 21.00
N PRO A 192 14.47 1.94 21.69
CA PRO A 192 14.55 2.11 23.16
C PRO A 192 13.49 3.05 23.77
N GLU A 193 12.77 3.82 22.95
CA GLU A 193 11.69 4.70 23.38
C GLU A 193 10.50 4.57 22.43
N PHE A 194 9.29 4.74 22.97
CA PHE A 194 8.08 4.78 22.14
C PHE A 194 8.08 6.03 21.27
N GLN A 195 8.30 5.85 19.97
CA GLN A 195 8.37 6.95 19.02
C GLN A 195 7.48 6.67 17.81
N LYS A 196 6.63 7.64 17.46
CA LYS A 196 5.93 7.66 16.19
C LYS A 196 6.93 7.95 15.07
N LEU A 197 6.96 7.10 14.06
CA LEU A 197 7.74 7.34 12.85
C LEU A 197 6.94 8.19 11.86
N PRO A 198 7.56 9.20 11.23
CA PRO A 198 6.96 9.86 10.09
C PRO A 198 6.87 8.85 8.94
N SER A 199 5.71 8.80 8.28
CA SER A 199 5.44 7.93 7.14
C SER A 199 4.84 8.74 6.00
N ASN A 200 5.15 8.32 4.78
CA ASN A 200 4.55 8.84 3.56
C ASN A 200 3.33 7.99 3.18
N PRO A 201 2.29 8.59 2.59
CA PRO A 201 1.19 7.85 2.02
C PRO A 201 1.68 6.98 0.86
N LEU A 202 1.12 5.78 0.73
CA LEU A 202 1.28 4.94 -0.46
C LEU A 202 0.02 5.00 -1.31
N GLU A 203 0.13 5.61 -2.49
CA GLU A 203 -0.94 5.67 -3.47
C GLU A 203 -0.90 4.46 -4.41
N ILE A 204 -2.05 3.83 -4.63
CA ILE A 204 -2.22 2.67 -5.49
C ILE A 204 -3.40 2.96 -6.40
N ASN A 205 -3.14 3.14 -7.69
CA ASN A 205 -4.15 3.41 -8.71
C ASN A 205 -4.41 2.14 -9.52
N PHE A 206 -5.68 1.87 -9.82
CA PHE A 206 -6.12 0.71 -10.59
C PHE A 206 -7.26 1.05 -11.55
#